data_AF-L7WQ40-F1
#
_entry.id   AF-L7WQ40-F1
#
_cell.length_a   1.000
_cell.length_b   1.000
_cell.length_c   1.000
_cell.angle_alpha   90.00
_cell.angle_beta   90.00
_cell.angle_gamma   90.00
#
_symmetry.space_group_name_H-M   'P 1'
#
loop_
_entity.id
_entity.type
_entity.pdbx_description
1 polymer ?
#
loop_
_entity_poly.entity_id
_entity_poly.type
_entity_poly.pdbx_seq_one_letter_code
_entity_poly.pdbx_strand_id
1 'polypeptide(L)'
;WIGYNTDGIGYVMGLKQVYPDLENAYVLILGAGGASKGIANELSKIVQPKLTIANRTMRRFETWDMDINAISLEQAEQYLDEFDIIINTTSAGLNNNEDIVISLDNLSSSTLVSDIIYIPYKTKFLKEAELKGNTVY
;
A
#
# COMPACT_ATOMS: atom_id res chain seq x y z
N TRP A 1 -18.18 8.70 -19.32
CA TRP A 1 -16.71 8.73 -19.38
C TRP A 1 -16.20 7.57 -18.55
N ILE A 2 -15.64 6.53 -19.19
CA ILE A 2 -14.98 5.43 -18.49
C ILE A 2 -13.53 5.89 -18.32
N GLY A 3 -13.21 6.46 -17.16
CA GLY A 3 -11.83 6.76 -16.81
C GLY A 3 -11.11 5.45 -16.51
N TYR A 4 -10.38 4.92 -17.48
CA TYR A 4 -9.41 3.86 -17.20
C TYR A 4 -8.32 4.49 -16.35
N ASN A 5 -8.26 4.11 -15.08
CA ASN A 5 -7.22 4.56 -14.16
C ASN A 5 -5.91 3.85 -14.52
N THR A 6 -5.29 4.27 -15.64
CA THR A 6 -4.05 3.68 -16.20
C THR A 6 -2.91 3.70 -15.21
N ASP A 7 -2.95 4.64 -14.26
CA ASP A 7 -1.95 4.79 -13.20
C ASP A 7 -1.92 3.55 -12.30
N GLY A 8 -3.09 2.94 -12.02
CA GLY A 8 -3.16 1.69 -11.26
C GLY A 8 -2.53 0.50 -12.00
N ILE A 9 -2.81 0.36 -13.30
CA ILE A 9 -2.24 -0.70 -14.13
C ILE A 9 -0.71 -0.55 -14.21
N GLY A 10 -0.24 0.66 -14.52
CA GLY A 10 1.19 0.95 -14.61
C GLY A 10 1.94 0.68 -13.31
N TYR A 11 1.36 1.08 -12.17
CA TYR A 11 1.92 0.81 -10.85
C TYR A 11 2.03 -0.69 -10.58
N VAL A 12 0.97 -1.47 -10.80
CA VAL A 12 0.97 -2.91 -10.53
C VAL A 12 1.94 -3.66 -11.44
N MET A 13 2.08 -3.24 -12.71
CA MET A 13 3.10 -3.79 -13.60
C MET A 13 4.52 -3.51 -13.11
N GLY A 14 4.79 -2.30 -12.62
CA GLY A 14 6.08 -1.95 -12.00
C GLY A 14 6.33 -2.77 -10.73
N LEU A 15 5.32 -2.90 -9.87
CA LEU A 15 5.39 -3.71 -8.66
C LEU A 15 5.73 -5.17 -8.95
N LYS A 16 5.14 -5.76 -9.99
CA LYS A 16 5.43 -7.14 -10.41
C LYS A 16 6.86 -7.33 -10.92
N GLN A 17 7.50 -6.29 -11.44
CA GLN A 17 8.91 -6.35 -11.85
C GLN A 17 9.86 -6.39 -10.65
N VAL A 18 9.52 -5.66 -9.57
CA VAL A 18 10.35 -5.61 -8.35
C VAL A 18 10.04 -6.73 -7.38
N TYR A 19 8.82 -7.27 -7.41
CA TYR A 19 8.38 -8.43 -6.63
C TYR A 19 7.81 -9.51 -7.57
N PRO A 20 8.66 -10.41 -8.11
CA PRO A 20 8.24 -11.39 -9.12
C PRO A 20 7.14 -12.35 -8.67
N ASP A 21 7.06 -12.67 -7.37
CA ASP A 21 6.07 -13.57 -6.78
C ASP A 21 4.80 -12.83 -6.27
N LEU A 22 4.46 -11.71 -6.92
CA LEU A 22 3.34 -10.84 -6.49
C LEU A 22 2.01 -11.59 -6.36
N GLU A 23 1.81 -12.64 -7.16
CA GLU A 23 0.60 -13.46 -7.15
C GLU A 23 0.34 -14.14 -5.80
N ASN A 24 1.40 -14.49 -5.05
CA ASN A 24 1.30 -15.16 -3.75
C ASN A 24 1.50 -14.21 -2.55
N ALA A 25 1.76 -12.93 -2.81
CA ALA A 25 2.12 -11.96 -1.77
C ALA A 25 0.92 -11.54 -0.91
N TYR A 26 1.15 -11.43 0.41
CA TYR A 26 0.24 -10.76 1.33
C TYR A 26 0.46 -9.25 1.24
N VAL A 27 -0.52 -8.53 0.67
CA VAL A 27 -0.41 -7.10 0.39
C VAL A 27 -1.30 -6.28 1.31
N LEU A 28 -0.70 -5.25 1.92
CA LEU A 28 -1.38 -4.20 2.68
C LEU A 28 -1.32 -2.87 1.93
N ILE A 29 -2.47 -2.25 1.69
CA ILE A 29 -2.56 -0.88 1.19
C ILE A 29 -2.98 0.06 2.33
N LEU A 30 -2.24 1.14 2.52
CA LEU A 30 -2.57 2.20 3.46
C LEU A 30 -3.31 3.33 2.75
N GLY A 31 -4.55 3.58 3.17
CA GLY A 31 -5.44 4.61 2.62
C GLY A 31 -6.50 4.05 1.68
N ALA A 32 -7.66 4.71 1.65
CA ALA A 32 -8.80 4.38 0.77
C ALA A 32 -9.21 5.55 -0.15
N GLY A 33 -8.22 6.18 -0.78
CA GLY A 33 -8.39 7.27 -1.76
C GLY A 33 -8.68 6.78 -3.19
N GLY A 34 -8.72 7.70 -4.15
CA GLY A 34 -8.95 7.37 -5.57
C GLY A 34 -7.84 6.52 -6.18
N ALA A 35 -6.57 6.85 -5.90
CA ALA A 35 -5.41 6.07 -6.32
C ALA A 35 -5.44 4.65 -5.71
N SER A 36 -5.68 4.57 -4.39
CA SER A 36 -5.88 3.30 -3.68
C SER A 36 -6.92 2.41 -4.35
N LYS A 37 -8.11 2.94 -4.66
CA LYS A 37 -9.17 2.16 -5.32
C LYS A 37 -8.74 1.62 -6.68
N GLY A 38 -8.00 2.41 -7.47
CA GLY A 38 -7.47 1.97 -8.76
C GLY A 38 -6.43 0.86 -8.62
N ILE A 39 -5.46 1.03 -7.72
CA ILE A 39 -4.42 0.04 -7.45
C ILE A 39 -5.03 -1.25 -6.87
N ALA A 40 -5.93 -1.12 -5.90
CA ALA A 40 -6.62 -2.26 -5.27
C ALA A 40 -7.42 -3.08 -6.29
N ASN A 41 -8.09 -2.41 -7.24
CA ASN A 41 -8.84 -3.09 -8.30
C ASN A 41 -7.94 -3.89 -9.25
N GLU A 42 -6.72 -3.44 -9.52
CA GLU A 42 -5.79 -4.19 -10.36
C GLU A 42 -5.07 -5.29 -9.58
N LEU A 43 -4.68 -5.02 -8.32
CA LEU A 43 -4.06 -6.03 -7.46
C LEU A 43 -5.00 -7.19 -7.15
N SER A 44 -6.27 -6.94 -6.83
CA SER A 44 -7.24 -7.98 -6.48
C SER A 44 -7.50 -9.01 -7.60
N LYS A 45 -7.14 -8.69 -8.84
CA LYS A 45 -7.21 -9.61 -9.99
C LYS A 45 -5.98 -10.52 -10.11
N ILE A 46 -4.89 -10.16 -9.43
CA ILE A 46 -3.57 -10.80 -9.58
C ILE A 46 -3.18 -11.52 -8.29
N VAL A 47 -3.37 -10.91 -7.13
CA VAL A 47 -3.01 -11.56 -5.85
C VAL A 47 -4.02 -12.64 -5.51
N GLN A 48 -3.55 -13.82 -5.12
CA GLN A 48 -4.39 -14.91 -4.61
C GLN A 48 -4.79 -14.68 -3.15
N PRO A 49 -3.89 -14.25 -2.24
CA PRO A 49 -4.32 -13.86 -0.90
C PRO A 49 -5.29 -12.69 -0.95
N LYS A 50 -6.25 -12.67 -0.02
CA LYS A 50 -7.22 -11.58 0.06
C LYS A 50 -6.51 -10.26 0.38
N LEU A 51 -6.64 -9.28 -0.52
CA LEU A 51 -6.00 -7.98 -0.38
C LEU A 51 -6.49 -7.26 0.90
N THR A 52 -5.56 -6.73 1.69
CA THR A 52 -5.87 -5.97 2.90
C THR A 52 -5.70 -4.47 2.66
N ILE A 53 -6.69 -3.68 3.09
CA ILE A 53 -6.64 -2.22 2.99
C ILE A 53 -6.97 -1.61 4.36
N ALA A 54 -6.05 -0.79 4.86
CA ALA A 54 -6.20 -0.09 6.11
C ALA A 54 -6.58 1.38 5.88
N ASN A 55 -7.56 1.89 6.63
CA ASN A 55 -7.94 3.29 6.51
C ASN A 55 -8.50 3.85 7.81
N ARG A 56 -8.33 5.16 8.04
CA ARG A 56 -8.91 5.85 9.21
C ARG A 56 -10.44 5.88 9.21
N THR A 57 -11.04 5.99 8.03
CA THR A 57 -12.50 6.13 7.87
C THR A 57 -13.07 4.90 7.15
N MET A 58 -13.49 3.90 7.93
CA MET A 58 -13.97 2.60 7.40
C MET A 58 -15.16 2.72 6.45
N ARG A 59 -16.01 3.74 6.65
CA ARG A 59 -17.16 4.03 5.79
C ARG A 59 -16.82 4.16 4.29
N ARG A 60 -15.57 4.49 3.94
CA ARG A 60 -15.14 4.59 2.53
C ARG A 60 -15.33 3.29 1.76
N PHE A 61 -15.21 2.15 2.43
CA PHE A 61 -15.35 0.82 1.82
C PHE A 61 -16.79 0.45 1.49
N GLU A 62 -17.81 1.13 2.04
CA GLU A 62 -19.23 0.91 1.67
C GLU A 62 -19.50 1.15 0.18
N THR A 63 -18.62 1.89 -0.50
CA THR A 63 -18.72 2.22 -1.93
C THR A 63 -17.78 1.40 -2.82
N TRP A 64 -17.06 0.45 -2.23
CA TRP A 64 -16.14 -0.43 -2.92
C TRP A 64 -16.87 -1.74 -3.24
N ASP A 65 -16.91 -2.08 -4.53
CA ASP A 65 -17.46 -3.34 -5.02
C ASP A 65 -16.31 -4.31 -5.31
N MET A 66 -15.57 -4.66 -4.25
CA MET A 66 -14.38 -5.52 -4.31
C MET A 66 -14.32 -6.39 -3.06
N ASP A 67 -13.93 -7.66 -3.21
CA ASP A 67 -13.73 -8.55 -2.07
C ASP A 67 -12.35 -8.30 -1.42
N ILE A 68 -12.35 -7.54 -0.32
CA ILE A 68 -11.15 -7.09 0.38
C ILE A 68 -11.26 -7.34 1.88
N ASN A 69 -10.12 -7.39 2.57
CA ASN A 69 -10.07 -7.29 4.02
C ASN A 69 -9.89 -5.82 4.41
N ALA A 70 -10.92 -5.20 4.96
CA ALA A 70 -10.88 -3.79 5.39
C ALA A 70 -10.59 -3.70 6.89
N ILE A 71 -9.50 -3.03 7.26
CA ILE A 71 -9.05 -2.91 8.66
C ILE A 71 -8.79 -1.45 9.06
N SER A 72 -8.72 -1.19 10.37
CA SER A 72 -8.24 0.11 10.88
C SER A 72 -6.72 0.23 10.74
N LEU A 73 -6.21 1.46 10.82
CA LEU A 73 -4.75 1.70 10.85
C LEU A 73 -4.08 1.04 12.06
N GLU A 74 -4.76 1.04 13.21
CA GLU A 74 -4.27 0.43 14.45
C GLU A 74 -4.18 -1.10 14.34
N GLN A 75 -5.14 -1.74 13.67
CA GLN A 75 -5.04 -3.16 13.33
C GLN A 75 -3.88 -3.43 12.37
N ALA A 76 -3.66 -2.55 11.39
CA ALA A 76 -2.56 -2.70 10.45
C ALA A 76 -1.19 -2.63 11.15
N GLU A 77 -1.01 -1.72 12.11
CA GLU A 77 0.20 -1.63 12.95
C GLU A 77 0.45 -2.88 13.78
N GLN A 78 -0.63 -3.53 14.25
CA GLN A 78 -0.52 -4.73 15.08
C GLN A 78 -0.04 -5.96 14.29
N TYR A 79 -0.46 -6.09 13.02
CA TYR A 79 -0.19 -7.27 12.18
C TYR A 79 0.76 -6.96 11.03
N LEU A 80 1.62 -5.96 11.19
CA LEU A 80 2.46 -5.42 10.12
C LEU A 80 3.47 -6.46 9.58
N ASP A 81 3.87 -7.40 10.42
CA ASP A 81 4.78 -8.51 10.11
C ASP A 81 4.15 -9.61 9.25
N GLU A 82 2.83 -9.60 9.08
CA GLU A 82 2.10 -10.57 8.25
C GLU A 82 2.11 -10.22 6.75
N PHE A 83 2.62 -9.04 6.37
CA PHE A 83 2.57 -8.55 5.00
C PHE A 83 3.93 -8.59 4.29
N ASP A 84 3.94 -9.16 3.09
CA ASP A 84 5.11 -9.17 2.20
C ASP A 84 5.33 -7.80 1.55
N ILE A 85 4.24 -7.06 1.29
CA ILE A 85 4.27 -5.76 0.61
C ILE A 85 3.34 -4.79 1.33
N ILE A 86 3.85 -3.60 1.65
CA ILE A 86 3.08 -2.49 2.22
C ILE A 86 3.16 -1.28 1.30
N ILE A 87 2.00 -0.76 0.87
CA ILE A 87 1.89 0.32 -0.10
C ILE A 87 1.22 1.54 0.55
N ASN A 88 1.95 2.65 0.68
CA ASN A 88 1.38 3.93 1.06
C ASN A 88 0.65 4.56 -0.14
N THR A 89 -0.66 4.79 0.01
CA THR A 89 -1.49 5.52 -0.96
C THR A 89 -2.12 6.78 -0.38
N THR A 90 -1.68 7.18 0.81
CA THR A 90 -2.15 8.40 1.49
C THR A 90 -1.38 9.62 1.00
N SER A 91 -1.75 10.81 1.49
CA SER A 91 -1.00 12.05 1.26
C SER A 91 0.11 12.32 2.30
N ALA A 92 0.33 11.40 3.25
CA ALA A 92 1.41 11.53 4.23
C ALA A 92 2.76 11.37 3.52
N GLY A 93 3.65 12.35 3.67
CA GLY A 93 4.90 12.50 2.92
C GLY A 93 4.84 13.50 1.76
N LEU A 94 3.64 13.86 1.27
CA LEU A 94 3.49 14.74 0.11
C LEU A 94 3.99 16.16 0.41
N ASN A 95 4.71 16.77 -0.52
CA ASN A 95 5.29 18.12 -0.39
C ASN A 95 6.24 18.27 0.82
N ASN A 96 6.95 17.19 1.17
CA ASN A 96 7.86 17.12 2.32
C ASN A 96 7.18 17.28 3.69
N ASN A 97 5.88 16.99 3.80
CA ASN A 97 5.30 16.83 5.12
C ASN A 97 5.92 15.60 5.82
N GLU A 98 5.99 15.64 7.15
CA GLU A 98 6.56 14.57 7.97
C GLU A 98 5.49 13.70 8.64
N ASP A 99 4.28 13.71 8.09
CA ASP A 99 3.16 12.92 8.60
C ASP A 99 3.52 11.44 8.50
N ILE A 100 3.19 10.70 9.56
CA ILE A 100 3.35 9.26 9.64
C ILE A 100 1.96 8.65 9.56
N VAL A 101 1.78 7.66 8.66
CA VAL A 101 0.49 6.96 8.53
C VAL A 101 0.31 5.96 9.65
N ILE A 102 1.35 5.17 9.90
CA ILE A 102 1.46 4.13 10.91
C ILE A 102 2.92 3.97 11.34
N SER A 103 3.17 3.46 12.54
CA SER A 103 4.51 3.01 12.96
C SER A 103 4.96 1.78 12.17
N LEU A 104 6.26 1.72 11.86
CA LEU A 104 6.92 0.59 11.20
C LEU A 104 7.69 -0.30 12.21
N ASP A 105 7.32 -0.28 13.49
CA ASP A 105 8.06 -1.02 14.53
C ASP A 105 7.94 -2.53 14.43
N ASN A 106 6.79 -3.04 14.02
CA ASN A 106 6.54 -4.47 13.81
C ASN A 106 6.77 -4.90 12.35
N LEU A 107 7.49 -4.10 11.56
CA LEU A 107 7.73 -4.41 10.15
C LEU A 107 8.65 -5.64 10.03
N SER A 108 8.22 -6.65 9.29
CA SER A 108 9.10 -7.78 8.96
C SER A 108 10.28 -7.31 8.10
N SER A 109 11.47 -7.85 8.33
CA SER A 109 12.69 -7.45 7.62
C SER A 109 12.68 -7.81 6.13
N SER A 110 11.82 -8.74 5.71
CA SER A 110 11.64 -9.13 4.31
C SER A 110 10.57 -8.31 3.58
N THR A 111 9.82 -7.46 4.27
CA THR A 111 8.73 -6.69 3.67
C THR A 111 9.25 -5.65 2.69
N LEU A 112 8.67 -5.63 1.49
CA LEU A 112 8.82 -4.55 0.52
C LEU A 112 7.92 -3.37 0.93
N VAL A 113 8.49 -2.19 1.08
CA VAL A 113 7.73 -0.98 1.40
C VAL A 113 7.69 -0.06 0.19
N SER A 114 6.50 0.35 -0.23
CA SER A 114 6.32 1.20 -1.40
C SER A 114 5.47 2.44 -1.14
N ASP A 115 5.70 3.48 -1.91
CA ASP A 115 4.95 4.73 -1.86
C ASP A 115 4.56 5.20 -3.26
N ILE A 116 3.32 5.67 -3.42
CA ILE A 116 2.87 6.26 -4.71
C ILE A 116 3.29 7.73 -4.85
N ILE A 117 3.82 8.34 -3.79
CA ILE A 117 4.33 9.71 -3.79
C ILE A 117 5.68 9.74 -4.50
N TYR A 118 5.73 10.48 -5.61
CA TYR A 118 6.95 10.67 -6.40
C TYR A 118 7.72 11.96 -6.04
N ILE A 119 7.08 12.92 -5.36
CA ILE A 119 7.71 14.15 -4.84
C ILE A 119 7.33 14.33 -3.37
N PRO A 120 8.31 14.27 -2.44
CA PRO A 120 9.74 14.02 -2.67
C PRO A 120 10.03 12.60 -3.17
N TYR A 121 11.18 12.39 -3.80
CA TYR A 121 11.61 11.08 -4.30
C TYR A 121 11.68 10.00 -3.19
N LYS A 122 11.96 10.41 -1.95
CA LYS A 122 11.96 9.50 -0.80
C LYS A 122 11.21 10.15 0.35
N THR A 123 9.99 9.67 0.62
CA THR A 123 9.15 10.11 1.73
C THR A 123 9.73 9.64 3.06
N LYS A 124 9.24 10.21 4.17
CA LYS A 124 9.62 9.77 5.52
C LYS A 124 9.33 8.28 5.73
N PHE A 125 8.19 7.81 5.23
CA PHE A 125 7.79 6.40 5.24
C PHE A 125 8.85 5.49 4.61
N LEU A 126 9.32 5.80 3.40
CA LEU A 126 10.38 5.03 2.74
C LEU A 126 11.73 5.15 3.45
N LYS A 127 12.08 6.32 3.99
CA LYS A 127 13.33 6.50 4.77
C LYS A 127 13.34 5.63 6.02
N GLU A 128 12.23 5.58 6.76
CA GLU A 128 12.13 4.77 7.98
C GLU A 128 12.23 3.28 7.70
N ALA A 129 11.59 2.80 6.62
CA ALA A 129 11.73 1.41 6.16
C ALA A 129 13.18 1.07 5.78
N GLU A 130 13.84 1.94 5.01
CA GLU A 130 15.23 1.73 4.59
C GLU A 130 16.21 1.73 5.78
N LEU A 131 15.98 2.59 6.78
CA LEU A 131 16.76 2.61 8.03
C LEU A 131 16.61 1.31 8.84
N LYS A 132 15.49 0.60 8.70
CA LYS A 132 15.26 -0.73 9.30
C LYS A 132 15.83 -1.88 8.44
N GLY A 133 16.36 -1.57 7.26
CA GLY A 133 16.98 -2.53 6.34
C GLY A 133 16.02 -3.11 5.29
N ASN A 134 14.80 -2.59 5.20
CA ASN A 134 13.81 -3.06 4.23
C ASN A 134 14.13 -2.58 2.81
N THR A 135 13.69 -3.37 1.83
CA THR A 135 13.67 -2.94 0.42
C THR A 135 12.56 -1.91 0.23
N VAL A 136 12.85 -0.83 -0.52
CA VAL A 136 11.89 0.24 -0.80
C VAL A 136 11.64 0.41 -2.29
N TYR A 137 10.40 0.72 -2.68
CA TYR A 137 9.97 0.94 -4.06
C TYR A 137 9.14 2.21 -4.25
#